data_AF-A0A7C6JLF4-F1
#
_entry.id   AF-A0A7C6JLF4-F1
#
_cell.length_a   1.000
_cell.length_b   1.000
_cell.length_c   1.000
_cell.angle_alpha   90.00
_cell.angle_beta   90.00
_cell.angle_gamma   90.00
#
_symmetry.space_group_name_H-M   'P 1'
#
loop_
_entity.id
_entity.type
_entity.pdbx_description
1 polymer ?
#
loop_
_entity_poly.entity_id
_entity_poly.type
_entity_poly.pdbx_seq_one_letter_code
_entity_poly.pdbx_strand_id
1 'polypeptide(L)' 'MHLENGNKVVINAPENSLENRYIKSMRFNRAPYTRNFLKHDELMKGAVIDVKMSDRPNKKREIETEDFSYSFSTEGK' A
#
# COMPACT_ATOMS: atom_id res chain seq x y z
N MET A 1 14.29 1.71 -4.31
CA MET A 1 14.22 3.11 -4.75
C MET A 1 15.06 3.96 -3.80
N HIS A 2 15.88 4.84 -4.35
CA HIS A 2 16.67 5.80 -3.57
C HIS A 2 16.03 7.18 -3.73
N LEU A 3 15.75 7.83 -2.63
CA LEU A 3 15.19 9.19 -2.60
C LEU A 3 16.32 10.21 -2.63
N GLU A 4 16.03 11.42 -3.10
CA GLU A 4 17.01 12.52 -3.18
C GLU A 4 17.57 12.92 -1.82
N ASN A 5 16.80 12.72 -0.74
CA ASN A 5 17.23 12.94 0.64
C ASN A 5 18.10 11.80 1.22
N GLY A 6 18.48 10.82 0.41
CA GLY A 6 19.32 9.69 0.82
C GLY A 6 18.56 8.52 1.46
N ASN A 7 17.28 8.69 1.80
CA ASN A 7 16.45 7.61 2.33
C ASN A 7 16.09 6.59 1.24
N LYS A 8 15.66 5.40 1.66
CA LYS A 8 15.32 4.30 0.75
C LYS A 8 13.88 3.87 0.92
N VAL A 9 13.24 3.59 -0.20
CA VAL A 9 11.97 2.87 -0.26
C VAL A 9 12.22 1.50 -0.88
N VAL A 10 11.88 0.45 -0.15
CA VAL A 10 12.01 -0.95 -0.54
C VAL A 10 10.60 -1.53 -0.66
N ILE A 11 10.29 -2.13 -1.81
CA ILE A 11 9.03 -2.81 -2.04
C ILE A 11 9.34 -4.30 -2.26
N ASN A 12 8.89 -5.14 -1.34
CA ASN A 12 9.07 -6.58 -1.38
C ASN A 12 7.76 -7.24 -1.80
N ALA A 13 7.74 -7.86 -2.98
CA ALA A 13 6.58 -8.61 -3.49
C ALA A 13 7.05 -9.95 -4.08
N PRO A 14 7.58 -10.88 -3.25
CA PRO A 14 8.22 -12.10 -3.74
C PRO A 14 7.24 -13.05 -4.44
N GLU A 15 5.95 -12.98 -4.11
CA GLU A 15 4.89 -13.80 -4.69
C GLU A 15 4.36 -13.25 -6.03
N ASN A 16 4.91 -12.13 -6.55
CA ASN A 16 4.45 -11.49 -7.77
C ASN A 16 4.71 -12.37 -9.01
N SER A 17 3.65 -12.73 -9.72
CA SER A 17 3.72 -13.56 -10.93
C SER A 17 2.58 -13.23 -11.89
N LEU A 18 2.58 -13.82 -13.09
CA LEU A 18 1.45 -13.71 -14.01
C LEU A 18 0.14 -14.27 -13.45
N GLU A 19 0.21 -15.13 -12.45
CA GLU A 19 -0.96 -15.69 -11.76
C GLU A 19 -1.34 -14.83 -10.55
N ASN A 20 -0.35 -14.39 -9.77
CA ASN A 20 -0.55 -13.68 -8.52
C ASN A 20 -0.51 -12.16 -8.69
N ARG A 21 -1.58 -11.59 -9.27
CA ARG A 21 -1.66 -10.15 -9.57
C ARG A 21 -2.38 -9.31 -8.51
N TYR A 22 -3.06 -9.94 -7.56
CA TYR A 22 -3.86 -9.25 -6.54
C TYR A 22 -3.09 -9.08 -5.25
N ILE A 23 -3.24 -7.91 -4.60
CA ILE A 23 -2.71 -7.68 -3.26
C ILE A 23 -3.64 -8.36 -2.25
N LYS A 24 -3.14 -9.37 -1.54
CA LYS A 24 -3.86 -10.02 -0.44
C LYS A 24 -3.78 -9.21 0.84
N SER A 25 -2.60 -8.71 1.16
CA SER A 25 -2.31 -7.88 2.34
C SER A 25 -1.02 -7.10 2.15
N MET A 26 -0.91 -5.95 2.81
CA MET A 26 0.30 -5.12 2.79
C MET A 26 0.77 -4.85 4.23
N ARG A 27 2.08 -4.70 4.40
CA ARG A 27 2.67 -4.17 5.62
C ARG A 27 3.54 -2.97 5.27
N PHE A 28 3.43 -1.91 6.05
CA PHE A 28 4.24 -0.70 5.94
C PHE A 28 5.12 -0.61 7.18
N ASN A 29 6.44 -0.63 7.02
CA ASN A 29 7.40 -0.64 8.12
C ASN A 29 7.07 -1.71 9.18
N ARG A 30 6.78 -2.95 8.72
CA ARG A 30 6.36 -4.12 9.51
C ARG A 30 4.96 -4.04 10.15
N ALA A 31 4.27 -2.89 10.14
CA ALA A 31 2.91 -2.78 10.64
C ALA A 31 1.88 -3.16 9.55
N PRO A 32 0.75 -3.83 9.90
CA PRO A 32 -0.33 -4.08 8.96
C PRO A 32 -0.83 -2.77 8.32
N TYR A 33 -1.05 -2.79 7.00
CA TYR A 33 -1.47 -1.62 6.24
C TYR A 33 -2.69 -1.96 5.36
N THR A 34 -3.83 -1.34 5.65
CA THR A 34 -5.09 -1.58 4.93
C THR A 34 -5.34 -0.55 3.84
N ARG A 35 -4.91 0.70 4.06
CA ARG A 35 -5.16 1.84 3.16
C ARG A 35 -4.66 1.59 1.75
N ASN A 36 -5.34 2.20 0.79
CA ASN A 36 -5.03 2.10 -0.65
C ASN A 36 -4.10 3.18 -1.19
N PHE A 37 -3.73 4.14 -0.34
CA PHE A 37 -2.80 5.20 -0.68
C PHE A 37 -1.62 5.16 0.27
N LEU A 38 -0.49 5.68 -0.17
CA LEU A 38 0.68 5.89 0.67
C LEU A 38 0.88 7.39 0.83
N LYS A 39 1.14 7.84 2.06
CA LYS A 39 1.40 9.26 2.32
C LYS A 39 2.82 9.60 1.86
N HIS A 40 2.96 10.71 1.14
CA HIS A 40 4.27 11.20 0.69
C HIS A 40 5.24 11.37 1.86
N ASP A 41 4.81 12.01 2.95
CA ASP A 41 5.65 12.26 4.13
C ASP A 41 6.21 10.98 4.76
N GLU A 42 5.43 9.89 4.73
CA GLU A 42 5.84 8.60 5.25
C GLU A 42 6.84 7.90 4.32
N LEU A 43 6.67 8.05 3.01
CA LEU A 43 7.65 7.56 2.03
C LEU A 43 8.97 8.33 2.14
N MET A 44 8.91 9.65 2.33
CA MET A 44 10.08 10.51 2.43
C MET A 44 10.99 10.20 3.62
N LYS A 45 10.44 9.60 4.69
CA LYS A 45 11.21 9.09 5.84
C LYS A 45 11.95 7.78 5.54
N GLY A 46 11.73 7.19 4.37
CA GLY A 46 12.13 5.84 4.04
C GLY A 46 11.07 4.82 4.47
N ALA A 47 10.89 3.78 3.66
CA ALA A 47 9.84 2.80 3.88
C ALA A 47 10.24 1.40 3.42
N VAL A 48 9.81 0.39 4.17
CA VAL A 48 9.79 -1.00 3.73
C VAL A 48 8.34 -1.43 3.58
N ILE A 49 7.96 -1.76 2.35
CA ILE A 49 6.61 -2.14 1.97
C ILE A 49 6.65 -3.62 1.60
N ASP A 50 6.06 -4.46 2.44
CA ASP A 50 5.94 -5.89 2.18
C ASP A 50 4.53 -6.19 1.65
N VAL A 51 4.46 -6.71 0.43
CA VAL A 51 3.21 -6.99 -0.28
C VAL A 51 3.06 -8.50 -0.44
N LYS A 52 1.97 -9.03 0.12
CA LYS A 52 1.56 -10.41 -0.11
C LYS A 52 0.67 -10.47 -1.34
N MET A 53 1.11 -11.19 -2.37
CA MET A 53 0.39 -11.33 -3.63
C MET A 53 -0.55 -12.54 -3.60
N SER A 54 -1.51 -12.60 -4.52
CA SER A 54 -2.53 -13.65 -4.61
C SER A 54 -3.11 -13.74 -6.01
N ASP A 55 -3.54 -14.93 -6.41
CA ASP A 55 -4.26 -15.23 -7.66
C ASP A 55 -5.73 -14.77 -7.63
N ARG A 56 -6.26 -14.55 -6.42
CA ARG A 56 -7.64 -14.11 -6.19
C ARG A 56 -7.69 -12.73 -5.54
N PRO A 57 -8.70 -11.90 -5.90
CA PRO A 57 -8.92 -10.62 -5.25
C PRO A 57 -9.35 -10.81 -3.78
N ASN A 58 -8.81 -9.99 -2.88
CA ASN A 58 -9.27 -9.94 -1.50
C ASN A 58 -10.45 -8.96 -1.37
N LYS A 59 -11.68 -9.47 -1.52
CA LYS A 59 -12.93 -8.67 -1.39
C LYS A 59 -13.26 -8.21 0.03
N LYS A 60 -12.47 -8.63 1.03
CA LYS A 60 -12.64 -8.24 2.45
C LYS A 60 -11.68 -7.13 2.87
N ARG A 61 -10.63 -6.88 2.09
CA ARG A 61 -9.88 -5.64 2.14
C ARG A 61 -10.79 -4.59 1.50
N GLU A 62 -10.87 -3.37 2.06
CA GLU A 62 -11.54 -2.24 1.39
C GLU A 62 -13.08 -2.30 1.36
N ILE A 63 -13.71 -2.43 2.52
CA ILE A 63 -15.16 -2.17 2.65
C ILE A 63 -15.48 -1.07 3.65
N GLU A 64 -14.47 -0.45 4.27
CA GLU A 64 -14.68 0.65 5.21
C GLU A 64 -14.40 2.00 4.55
N THR A 65 -15.23 2.98 4.90
CA THR A 65 -15.22 4.36 4.36
C THR A 65 -13.88 5.09 4.55
N GLU A 66 -13.02 4.62 5.46
CA GLU A 66 -11.70 5.19 5.76
C GLU A 66 -10.57 4.71 4.82
N ASP A 67 -10.81 3.67 4.01
CA ASP A 67 -9.83 3.12 3.06
C ASP A 67 -9.88 3.81 1.68
N PHE A 68 -10.84 4.73 1.46
CA PHE A 68 -10.91 5.54 0.23
C PHE A 68 -9.84 6.63 0.22
N SER A 69 -9.27 6.85 -0.97
CA SER A 69 -8.43 8.03 -1.24
C SER A 69 -9.25 9.32 -1.10
N TYR A 70 -8.58 10.43 -0.76
CA TYR A 70 -9.22 11.74 -0.70
C TYR A 70 -9.93 12.09 -2.02
N SER A 71 -11.15 12.66 -1.93
CA SER A 71 -11.92 13.18 -3.05
C SER A 71 -12.56 14.51 -2.68
N PHE A 72 -12.40 15.51 -3.55
CA PHE A 72 -12.96 16.86 -3.34
C PHE A 72 -14.49 16.86 -3.30
N SER A 73 -15.15 15.93 -4.02
CA SER A 73 -16.62 15.80 -4.00
C SER A 73 -17.19 15.26 -2.69
N THR A 74 -16.35 14.70 -1.82
CA THR A 74 -16.72 14.20 -0.49
C THR A 74 -16.28 15.13 0.64
N GLU A 75 -15.64 16.27 0.31
CA GLU A 75 -15.25 17.26 1.30
C GLU A 75 -16.48 18.12 1.66
N GLY A 76 -16.98 17.97 2.90
CA GLY A 76 -18.07 18.81 3.44
C GLY A 76 -19.47 18.18 3.47
N LYS A 77 -19.59 16.84 3.49
CA LYS A 77 -20.84 16.16 3.91
C LYS A 77 -20.75 15.64 5.34
#